data_AF-A0A939UP29-F1
#
_entry.id   AF-A0A939UP29-F1
#
_cell.length_a   1.000
_cell.length_b   1.000
_cell.length_c   1.000
_cell.angle_alpha   90.00
_cell.angle_beta   90.00
_cell.angle_gamma   90.00
#
_symmetry.space_group_name_H-M   'P 1'
#
loop_
_entity.id
_entity.type
_entity.pdbx_description
1 polymer ?
#
loop_
_entity_poly.entity_id
_entity_poly.type
_entity_poly.pdbx_seq_one_letter_code
_entity_poly.pdbx_strand_id
1 'polypeptide(L)'
;TWSSYDESIATVSAAGVVKAIAPGTTTIRVKTKDGGFTAKCKVKVTVPAVAVTGVSLNKTSLTLSKGSTETLKATVTPSNATDKTVTWMSYDTSIATVTSAGVVKGVKAGTTTIRAKTKDGGFTVKCKVKVQ
;
A
#
# COMPACT_ATOMS: atom_id res chain seq x y z
N THR A 1 -9.34 -4.88 -40.20
CA THR A 1 -8.76 -5.91 -39.33
C THR A 1 -8.34 -5.29 -38.02
N TRP A 2 -8.52 -6.02 -36.92
CA TRP A 2 -8.09 -5.63 -35.59
C TRP A 2 -6.78 -6.34 -35.24
N SER A 3 -5.91 -5.68 -34.50
CA SER A 3 -4.64 -6.24 -34.01
C SER A 3 -4.25 -5.58 -32.69
N SER A 4 -3.75 -6.36 -31.74
CA SER A 4 -3.08 -5.82 -30.55
C SER A 4 -1.58 -5.70 -30.79
N TYR A 5 -0.95 -4.67 -30.23
CA TYR A 5 0.50 -4.51 -30.27
C TYR A 5 1.20 -5.42 -29.25
N ASP A 6 0.49 -5.82 -28.20
CA ASP A 6 0.97 -6.74 -27.18
C ASP A 6 -0.21 -7.58 -26.68
N GLU A 7 -0.30 -8.80 -27.18
CA GLU A 7 -1.33 -9.78 -26.84
C GLU A 7 -1.10 -10.43 -25.47
N SER A 8 0.06 -10.25 -24.83
CA SER A 8 0.25 -10.68 -23.44
C SER A 8 -0.46 -9.75 -22.44
N ILE A 9 -0.74 -8.50 -22.84
CA ILE A 9 -1.45 -7.50 -22.02
C ILE A 9 -2.95 -7.51 -22.32
N ALA A 10 -3.33 -7.42 -23.61
CA ALA A 10 -4.73 -7.50 -24.02
C ALA A 10 -4.88 -8.01 -25.46
N THR A 11 -5.92 -8.80 -25.72
CA THR A 11 -6.27 -9.29 -27.07
C THR A 11 -7.52 -8.59 -27.59
N VAL A 12 -7.69 -8.61 -28.92
CA VAL A 12 -8.86 -8.07 -29.61
C VAL A 12 -9.39 -9.07 -30.63
N SER A 13 -10.69 -9.34 -30.61
CA SER A 13 -11.35 -10.22 -31.57
C SER A 13 -11.59 -9.53 -32.91
N ALA A 14 -11.94 -10.31 -33.95
CA ALA A 14 -12.33 -9.76 -35.26
C ALA A 14 -13.56 -8.83 -35.20
N ALA A 15 -14.42 -9.00 -34.19
CA ALA A 15 -15.58 -8.13 -33.93
C ALA A 15 -15.22 -6.86 -33.13
N GLY A 16 -13.96 -6.68 -32.72
CA GLY A 16 -13.52 -5.52 -31.93
C GLY A 16 -13.71 -5.66 -30.42
N VAL A 17 -14.12 -6.84 -29.91
CA VAL A 17 -14.21 -7.09 -28.47
C VAL A 17 -12.81 -7.25 -27.88
N VAL A 18 -12.50 -6.47 -26.84
CA VAL A 18 -11.20 -6.44 -26.16
C VAL A 18 -11.24 -7.31 -24.90
N LYS A 19 -10.25 -8.17 -24.72
CA LYS A 19 -10.06 -8.99 -23.51
C LYS A 19 -8.75 -8.63 -22.83
N ALA A 20 -8.83 -8.26 -21.55
CA ALA A 20 -7.65 -8.03 -20.70
C ALA A 20 -7.00 -9.37 -20.30
N ILE A 21 -5.67 -9.43 -20.30
CA ILE A 21 -4.91 -10.63 -19.96
C ILE A 21 -4.01 -10.36 -18.76
N ALA A 22 -3.12 -9.37 -18.84
CA ALA A 22 -2.19 -9.04 -17.77
C ALA A 22 -2.09 -7.53 -17.54
N PRO A 23 -1.69 -7.09 -16.32
CA PRO A 23 -1.48 -5.68 -16.03
C PRO A 23 -0.40 -5.10 -16.94
N GLY A 24 -0.68 -3.94 -17.52
CA GLY A 24 0.22 -3.35 -18.50
C GLY A 24 -0.48 -2.30 -19.35
N THR A 25 0.27 -1.72 -20.28
CA THR A 25 -0.29 -0.79 -21.27
C THR A 25 0.03 -1.32 -22.66
N THR A 26 -1.01 -1.56 -23.46
CA THR A 26 -0.88 -1.97 -24.87
C THR A 26 -1.66 -1.03 -25.78
N THR A 27 -1.48 -1.17 -27.08
CA THR A 27 -2.23 -0.40 -28.09
C THR A 27 -2.98 -1.36 -28.99
N ILE A 28 -4.27 -1.10 -29.14
CA ILE A 28 -5.12 -1.82 -30.10
C ILE A 28 -5.22 -0.95 -31.35
N ARG A 29 -5.01 -1.58 -32.51
CA ARG A 29 -5.12 -0.94 -33.81
C ARG A 29 -6.25 -1.58 -34.60
N VAL A 30 -7.02 -0.75 -35.29
CA VAL A 30 -7.94 -1.17 -36.35
C VAL A 30 -7.47 -0.60 -37.67
N LYS A 31 -7.62 -1.38 -38.74
CA LYS A 31 -7.36 -1.00 -40.13
C LYS A 31 -8.62 -1.25 -40.97
N THR A 32 -9.01 -0.34 -41.86
CA THR A 32 -10.07 -0.60 -42.86
C THR A 32 -9.67 -1.74 -43.81
N LYS A 33 -10.63 -2.40 -44.45
CA LYS A 33 -10.37 -3.58 -45.29
C LYS A 33 -9.51 -3.24 -46.51
N ASP A 34 -9.70 -2.07 -47.09
CA ASP A 34 -8.87 -1.48 -48.16
C ASP A 34 -7.50 -1.00 -47.68
N GLY A 35 -7.27 -0.96 -46.37
CA GLY A 35 -6.04 -0.53 -45.75
C GLY A 35 -5.81 0.99 -45.70
N GLY A 36 -6.73 1.79 -46.23
CA GLY A 36 -6.57 3.25 -46.39
C GLY A 36 -6.63 4.03 -45.07
N PHE A 37 -7.29 3.48 -44.04
CA PHE A 37 -7.43 4.15 -42.75
C PHE A 37 -7.04 3.25 -41.58
N THR A 38 -6.46 3.86 -40.56
CA THR A 38 -6.13 3.20 -39.30
C THR A 38 -6.48 4.06 -38.11
N ALA A 39 -6.95 3.44 -37.03
CA ALA A 39 -7.11 4.08 -35.73
C ALA A 39 -6.40 3.26 -34.63
N LYS A 40 -5.98 3.94 -33.57
CA LYS A 40 -5.27 3.35 -32.43
C LYS A 40 -5.95 3.74 -31.12
N CYS A 41 -6.05 2.81 -30.19
CA CYS A 41 -6.55 3.02 -28.83
C CYS A 41 -5.52 2.47 -27.84
N LYS A 42 -5.09 3.30 -26.89
CA LYS A 42 -4.21 2.88 -25.80
C LYS A 42 -5.07 2.23 -24.72
N VAL A 43 -4.79 0.98 -24.40
CA VAL A 43 -5.47 0.18 -23.38
C VAL A 43 -4.55 0.00 -22.19
N LYS A 44 -5.00 0.40 -21.00
CA LYS A 44 -4.29 0.18 -19.74
C LYS A 44 -5.06 -0.84 -18.92
N VAL A 45 -4.45 -1.99 -18.67
CA VAL A 45 -4.99 -3.03 -17.79
C VAL A 45 -4.40 -2.83 -16.40
N THR A 46 -5.26 -2.74 -15.39
CA THR A 46 -4.87 -2.56 -13.98
C THR A 46 -5.43 -3.67 -13.13
N VAL A 47 -4.68 -4.12 -12.13
CA VAL A 47 -5.23 -5.00 -11.07
C VAL A 47 -6.06 -4.14 -10.12
N PRO A 48 -7.25 -4.58 -9.69
CA PRO A 48 -7.98 -3.94 -8.60
C PRO A 48 -7.11 -3.84 -7.35
N ALA A 49 -7.13 -2.67 -6.71
CA ALA A 49 -6.44 -2.51 -5.43
C ALA A 49 -7.11 -3.39 -4.37
N VAL A 50 -6.30 -4.11 -3.59
CA VAL A 50 -6.75 -4.84 -2.41
C VAL A 50 -6.70 -3.87 -1.24
N ALA A 51 -7.87 -3.49 -0.75
CA ALA A 51 -7.99 -2.56 0.37
C ALA A 51 -7.48 -3.17 1.67
N VAL A 52 -6.90 -2.33 2.53
CA VAL A 52 -6.63 -2.68 3.92
C VAL A 52 -7.95 -2.87 4.68
N THR A 53 -8.02 -3.90 5.52
CA THR A 53 -9.15 -4.19 6.42
C THR A 53 -8.77 -4.09 7.90
N GLY A 54 -7.49 -4.00 8.22
CA GLY A 54 -7.04 -3.83 9.60
C GLY A 54 -5.53 -3.71 9.76
N VAL A 55 -5.13 -3.41 10.99
CA VAL A 55 -3.73 -3.38 11.43
C VAL A 55 -3.63 -3.90 12.87
N SER A 56 -2.56 -4.63 13.17
CA SER A 56 -2.24 -5.12 14.52
C SER A 56 -0.80 -4.75 14.90
N LEU A 57 -0.51 -4.73 16.21
CA LEU A 57 0.84 -4.53 16.74
C LEU A 57 1.34 -5.82 17.41
N ASN A 58 2.65 -6.04 17.34
CA ASN A 58 3.31 -7.10 18.13
C ASN A 58 3.20 -6.88 19.65
N LYS A 59 3.08 -5.61 20.10
CA LYS A 59 2.98 -5.23 21.51
C LYS A 59 1.99 -4.07 21.67
N THR A 60 1.15 -4.16 22.69
CA THR A 60 0.20 -3.09 23.08
C THR A 60 0.67 -2.31 24.32
N SER A 61 1.70 -2.80 25.00
CA SER A 61 2.38 -2.11 26.10
C SER A 61 3.88 -2.37 26.05
N LEU A 62 4.67 -1.38 26.47
CA LEU A 62 6.11 -1.41 26.45
C LEU A 62 6.69 -0.68 27.67
N THR A 63 7.75 -1.23 28.26
CA THR A 63 8.50 -0.59 29.34
C THR A 63 9.94 -0.31 28.92
N LEU A 64 10.21 0.99 28.73
CA LEU A 64 11.43 1.75 28.50
C LEU A 64 12.33 1.94 29.72
N SER A 65 13.62 1.59 29.68
CA SER A 65 14.60 2.41 30.42
C SER A 65 14.90 3.68 29.62
N LYS A 66 15.19 4.80 30.30
CA LYS A 66 15.60 6.05 29.63
C LYS A 66 16.78 5.81 28.67
N GLY A 67 16.66 6.29 27.43
CA GLY A 67 17.68 6.16 26.39
C GLY A 67 17.62 4.85 25.59
N SER A 68 16.97 3.80 26.12
CA SER A 68 16.76 2.53 25.43
C SER A 68 15.75 2.66 24.29
N THR A 69 15.85 1.73 23.35
CA THR A 69 15.01 1.65 22.17
C THR A 69 14.39 0.28 22.01
N GLU A 70 13.19 0.22 21.43
CA GLU A 70 12.53 -1.02 21.04
C GLU A 70 11.75 -0.81 19.75
N THR A 71 11.66 -1.83 18.92
CA THR A 71 10.87 -1.77 17.67
C THR A 71 9.46 -2.32 17.86
N LEU A 72 8.46 -1.50 17.56
CA LEU A 72 7.09 -1.94 17.37
C LEU A 72 6.88 -2.35 15.91
N LYS A 73 6.31 -3.54 15.70
CA LYS A 73 5.98 -4.07 14.38
C LYS A 73 4.48 -3.98 14.16
N ALA A 74 4.08 -3.22 13.14
CA ALA A 74 2.71 -3.17 12.65
C ALA A 74 2.51 -4.19 11.53
N THR A 75 1.45 -4.99 11.62
CA THR A 75 1.07 -5.98 10.60
C THR A 75 -0.26 -5.55 9.97
N VAL A 76 -0.26 -5.33 8.66
CA VAL A 76 -1.44 -4.93 7.89
C VAL A 76 -2.19 -6.16 7.38
N THR A 77 -3.51 -6.13 7.47
CA THR A 77 -4.43 -7.18 6.98
C THR A 77 -5.31 -6.60 5.86
N PRO A 78 -5.55 -7.34 4.75
CA PRO A 78 -4.95 -8.63 4.41
C PRO A 78 -3.48 -8.52 4.01
N SER A 79 -2.76 -9.64 4.02
CA SER A 79 -1.32 -9.68 3.70
C SER A 79 -1.01 -9.35 2.23
N ASN A 80 -2.01 -9.32 1.36
CA ASN A 80 -1.90 -8.90 -0.05
C ASN A 80 -2.50 -7.51 -0.32
N ALA A 81 -2.77 -6.71 0.71
CA ALA A 81 -3.21 -5.32 0.55
C ALA A 81 -2.23 -4.53 -0.35
N THR A 82 -2.78 -3.69 -1.22
CA THR A 82 -1.99 -2.96 -2.23
C THR A 82 -1.17 -1.84 -1.60
N ASP A 83 -1.71 -1.11 -0.62
CA ASP A 83 -0.99 -0.11 0.17
C ASP A 83 -0.90 -0.54 1.63
N LYS A 84 0.30 -0.93 2.07
CA LYS A 84 0.59 -1.35 3.46
C LYS A 84 1.31 -0.26 4.25
N THR A 85 1.36 0.97 3.77
CA THR A 85 2.07 2.05 4.44
C THR A 85 1.44 2.34 5.79
N VAL A 86 2.28 2.35 6.82
CA VAL A 86 1.91 2.69 8.20
C VAL A 86 2.68 3.92 8.62
N THR A 87 1.96 4.86 9.23
CA THR A 87 2.51 6.08 9.83
C THR A 87 2.50 5.96 11.34
N TRP A 88 3.54 6.48 11.99
CA TRP A 88 3.72 6.42 13.43
C TRP A 88 3.65 7.82 14.04
N MET A 89 3.11 7.92 15.25
CA MET A 89 3.03 9.16 16.01
C MET A 89 3.22 8.87 17.51
N SER A 90 3.99 9.71 18.19
CA SER A 90 3.98 9.76 19.66
C SER A 90 3.02 10.84 20.13
N TYR A 91 2.26 10.53 21.19
CA TYR A 91 1.37 11.51 21.82
C TYR A 91 2.14 12.51 22.70
N ASP A 92 3.32 12.12 23.18
CA ASP A 92 4.23 12.99 23.93
C ASP A 92 5.67 12.60 23.61
N THR A 93 6.30 13.38 22.73
CA THR A 93 7.69 13.17 22.30
C THR A 93 8.72 13.51 23.39
N SER A 94 8.32 14.21 24.45
CA SER A 94 9.19 14.49 25.59
C SER A 94 9.41 13.24 26.46
N ILE A 95 8.44 12.30 26.45
CA ILE A 95 8.50 11.02 27.17
C ILE A 95 9.09 9.93 26.28
N ALA A 96 8.57 9.74 25.07
CA ALA A 96 9.09 8.78 24.11
C ALA A 96 8.89 9.23 22.66
N THR A 97 9.86 8.98 21.80
CA THR A 97 9.78 9.25 20.36
C THR A 97 9.60 7.95 19.58
N VAL A 98 9.12 8.06 18.34
CA VAL A 98 9.00 6.93 17.42
C VAL A 98 9.44 7.35 16.02
N THR A 99 10.18 6.49 15.32
CA THR A 99 10.59 6.73 13.93
C THR A 99 9.55 6.22 12.93
N SER A 100 9.72 6.54 11.64
CA SER A 100 8.88 5.98 10.56
C SER A 100 8.97 4.46 10.44
N ALA A 101 10.07 3.86 10.91
CA ALA A 101 10.26 2.41 10.97
C ALA A 101 9.63 1.75 12.22
N GLY A 102 8.97 2.51 13.10
CA GLY A 102 8.38 1.98 14.33
C GLY A 102 9.37 1.79 15.47
N VAL A 103 10.57 2.36 15.40
CA VAL A 103 11.56 2.30 16.48
C VAL A 103 11.20 3.35 17.54
N VAL A 104 10.83 2.88 18.73
CA VAL A 104 10.47 3.70 19.88
C VAL A 104 11.70 3.94 20.75
N LYS A 105 11.96 5.18 21.15
CA LYS A 105 13.04 5.55 22.08
C LYS A 105 12.48 6.20 23.33
N GLY A 106 12.89 5.74 24.51
CA GLY A 106 12.58 6.39 25.78
C GLY A 106 13.42 7.67 25.97
N VAL A 107 12.77 8.80 26.24
CA VAL A 107 13.43 10.12 26.39
C VAL A 107 13.43 10.58 27.85
N LYS A 108 12.28 10.53 28.52
CA LYS A 108 12.09 10.97 29.90
C LYS A 108 11.16 10.01 30.63
N ALA A 109 11.40 9.79 31.91
CA ALA A 109 10.52 9.00 32.76
C ALA A 109 9.08 9.55 32.71
N GLY A 110 8.11 8.65 32.57
CA GLY A 110 6.71 9.00 32.33
C GLY A 110 5.97 7.92 31.56
N THR A 111 4.71 8.17 31.23
CA THR A 111 3.91 7.27 30.38
C THR A 111 3.32 8.05 29.22
N THR A 112 3.51 7.54 28.00
CA THR A 112 2.92 8.09 26.78
C THR A 112 2.30 6.97 25.93
N THR A 113 1.73 7.34 24.79
CA THR A 113 1.16 6.40 23.83
C THR A 113 1.77 6.63 22.46
N ILE A 114 2.18 5.54 21.83
CA ILE A 114 2.55 5.50 20.42
C ILE A 114 1.35 4.99 19.63
N ARG A 115 1.00 5.67 18.54
CA ARG A 115 -0.07 5.28 17.60
C ARG A 115 0.52 4.91 16.26
N ALA A 116 0.11 3.78 15.71
CA ALA A 116 0.32 3.42 14.32
C ALA A 116 -1.00 3.62 13.54
N LYS A 117 -0.93 4.16 12.33
CA LYS A 117 -2.09 4.40 11.46
C LYS A 117 -1.79 3.95 10.03
N THR A 118 -2.64 3.12 9.44
CA THR A 118 -2.53 2.75 8.02
C THR A 118 -2.89 3.94 7.14
N LYS A 119 -2.17 4.10 6.03
CA LYS A 119 -2.47 5.15 5.04
C LYS A 119 -3.77 4.85 4.31
N ASP A 120 -3.92 3.61 3.87
CA ASP A 120 -5.16 3.06 3.31
C ASP A 120 -6.12 2.63 4.41
N GLY A 121 -7.40 2.96 4.26
CA GLY A 121 -8.48 2.70 5.24
C GLY A 121 -8.39 3.44 6.59
N GLY A 122 -7.24 4.01 6.96
CA GLY A 122 -7.11 4.85 8.15
C GLY A 122 -7.19 4.13 9.50
N PHE A 123 -7.02 2.81 9.53
CA PHE A 123 -7.06 1.99 10.73
C PHE A 123 -5.97 2.39 11.72
N THR A 124 -6.29 2.40 13.03
CA THR A 124 -5.36 2.82 14.07
C THR A 124 -5.20 1.78 15.16
N VAL A 125 -3.98 1.63 15.65
CA VAL A 125 -3.61 0.82 16.82
C VAL A 125 -2.69 1.62 17.72
N LYS A 126 -2.71 1.31 19.02
CA LYS A 126 -1.97 2.05 20.04
C LYS A 126 -1.12 1.11 20.90
N CYS A 127 0.03 1.60 21.31
CA CYS A 127 0.90 0.97 22.29
C CYS A 127 1.19 1.95 23.43
N LYS A 128 0.93 1.54 24.67
CA LYS A 128 1.26 2.32 25.88
C LYS A 128 2.74 2.14 26.20
N VAL A 129 3.48 3.23 26.29
CA VAL A 129 4.92 3.22 26.58
C VAL A 129 5.16 3.85 27.94
N LYS A 130 5.71 3.09 28.88
CA LYS A 130 6.19 3.56 30.18
C LYS A 130 7.71 3.68 30.13
N VAL A 131 8.27 4.83 30.46
CA VAL A 131 9.70 5.05 30.59
C VAL A 131 10.04 5.23 32.06
N GLN A 132 11.09 4.56 32.54
CA GLN A 132 11.59 4.60 33.91
C GLN A 132 13.11 4.74 33.95
#